data_AF-C6RFJ5-F1
#
_entry.id   AF-C6RFJ5-F1
#
_cell.length_a   1.000
_cell.length_b   1.000
_cell.length_c   1.000
_cell.angle_alpha   90.00
_cell.angle_beta   90.00
_cell.angle_gamma   90.00
#
_symmetry.space_group_name_H-M   'P 1'
#
loop_
_entity.id
_entity.type
_entity.pdbx_description
1 polymer ?
#
loop_
_entity_poly.entity_id
_entity_poly.type
_entity_poly.pdbx_seq_one_letter_code
_entity_poly.pdbx_strand_id
1 'polypeptide(L)'
;MFNEKQIKILQEELDSSRIKTREKAGIKLSYLEGFDVIEAANNIFGFGSWSYNIVSLGQVSQETNNNQNAVICYKAVVKVDVFSLDHSKCITRQDVGFGTGVAKSLADAHENGAKEAVTDALKRSLRTFGNQFGNSLYDKSRNYVPQNAQQNNLSKATVSLHKQEQKPNFYTRQNNLSQTDEQTTLQNLGLDIVQRNGFLLVTGKDVFSKKDTIKSLGFRWDNDSKQWYKAISPNVA
;
A
#
# COMPACT_ATOMS: atom_id res chain seq x y z
N MET A 1 -12.19 25.98 -7.06
CA MET A 1 -10.82 26.24 -6.52
C MET A 1 -10.92 26.66 -5.05
N PHE A 2 -9.93 26.29 -4.23
CA PHE A 2 -10.05 26.28 -2.76
C PHE A 2 -9.76 27.62 -2.07
N ASN A 3 -10.44 27.86 -0.94
CA ASN A 3 -10.15 28.93 0.00
C ASN A 3 -9.20 28.47 1.13
N GLU A 4 -8.74 29.41 1.97
CA GLU A 4 -7.78 29.15 3.05
C GLU A 4 -8.25 28.09 4.06
N LYS A 5 -9.54 28.11 4.44
CA LYS A 5 -10.13 27.10 5.34
C LYS A 5 -10.07 25.71 4.72
N GLN A 6 -10.40 25.59 3.43
CA GLN A 6 -10.33 24.32 2.69
C GLN A 6 -8.88 23.84 2.56
N ILE A 7 -7.94 24.72 2.22
CA ILE A 7 -6.51 24.38 2.12
C ILE A 7 -5.98 23.88 3.46
N LYS A 8 -6.29 24.58 4.57
CA LYS A 8 -5.90 24.16 5.93
C LYS A 8 -6.43 22.76 6.25
N ILE A 9 -7.72 22.51 6.08
CA ILE A 9 -8.31 21.19 6.36
C ILE A 9 -7.69 20.10 5.47
N LEU A 10 -7.46 20.37 4.18
CA LEU A 10 -6.80 19.43 3.26
C LEU A 10 -5.34 19.11 3.65
N GLN A 11 -4.68 19.98 4.42
CA GLN A 11 -3.31 19.81 4.91
C GLN A 11 -3.23 19.20 6.33
N GLU A 12 -4.30 19.29 7.12
CA GLU A 12 -4.34 18.74 8.48
C GLU A 12 -4.05 17.24 8.52
N GLU A 13 -3.51 16.74 9.63
CA GLU A 13 -3.24 15.32 9.79
C GLU A 13 -4.51 14.48 9.85
N LEU A 14 -4.42 13.25 9.35
CA LEU A 14 -5.54 12.33 9.31
C LEU A 14 -5.77 11.72 10.69
N ASP A 15 -6.96 11.93 11.26
CA ASP A 15 -7.34 11.33 12.54
C ASP A 15 -7.31 9.81 12.45
N SER A 16 -6.58 9.21 13.39
CA SER A 16 -6.50 7.77 13.64
C SER A 16 -7.85 7.07 13.76
N SER A 17 -8.91 7.74 14.23
CA SER A 17 -10.26 7.15 14.36
C SER A 17 -10.87 6.78 12.99
N ARG A 18 -10.55 7.55 11.95
CA ARG A 18 -11.00 7.35 10.56
C ARG A 18 -10.26 6.20 9.88
N ILE A 19 -9.01 5.96 10.28
CA ILE A 19 -8.12 4.95 9.68
C ILE A 19 -8.57 3.55 10.10
N LYS A 20 -9.11 2.78 9.15
CA LYS A 20 -9.39 1.35 9.34
C LYS A 20 -8.24 0.52 8.84
N THR A 21 -8.25 -0.79 9.13
CA THR A 21 -7.19 -1.70 8.71
C THR A 21 -7.75 -3.06 8.31
N ARG A 22 -7.27 -3.61 7.20
CA ARG A 22 -7.58 -4.98 6.75
C ARG A 22 -6.27 -5.75 6.55
N GLU A 23 -6.30 -7.06 6.75
CA GLU A 23 -5.19 -7.92 6.36
C GLU A 23 -5.44 -8.52 4.97
N LYS A 24 -4.42 -8.55 4.11
CA LYS A 24 -4.47 -9.22 2.80
C LYS A 24 -3.12 -9.89 2.54
N ALA A 25 -3.13 -11.21 2.36
CA ALA A 25 -1.93 -12.04 2.14
C ALA A 25 -0.80 -11.81 3.18
N GLY A 26 -1.15 -11.72 4.48
CA GLY A 26 -0.19 -11.47 5.56
C GLY A 26 0.29 -10.01 5.68
N ILE A 27 -0.19 -9.11 4.82
CA ILE A 27 0.13 -7.68 4.87
C ILE A 27 -1.03 -6.92 5.52
N LYS A 28 -0.73 -6.18 6.58
CA LYS A 28 -1.65 -5.26 7.26
C LYS A 28 -1.74 -3.95 6.45
N LEU A 29 -2.93 -3.62 5.94
CA LEU A 29 -3.19 -2.49 5.04
C LEU A 29 -4.17 -1.49 5.67
N SER A 30 -3.69 -0.26 5.90
CA SER A 30 -4.51 0.86 6.37
C SER A 30 -5.34 1.46 5.24
N TYR A 31 -6.58 1.87 5.51
CA TYR A 31 -7.48 2.46 4.53
C TYR A 31 -8.54 3.38 5.16
N LEU A 32 -9.13 4.26 4.34
CA LEU A 32 -10.37 4.98 4.67
C LEU A 32 -11.58 4.31 4.02
N GLU A 33 -12.73 4.40 4.69
CA GLU A 33 -13.99 3.81 4.23
C GLU A 33 -14.67 4.65 3.14
N GLY A 34 -15.63 4.06 2.44
CA GLY A 34 -16.33 4.74 1.34
C GLY A 34 -17.15 5.94 1.80
N PHE A 35 -17.94 5.76 2.86
CA PHE A 35 -18.78 6.83 3.42
C PHE A 35 -17.94 7.97 4.01
N ASP A 36 -16.88 7.64 4.77
CA ASP A 36 -15.96 8.59 5.41
C ASP A 36 -15.30 9.53 4.39
N VAL A 37 -14.89 9.02 3.23
CA VAL A 37 -14.31 9.82 2.15
C VAL A 37 -15.36 10.70 1.45
N ILE A 38 -16.61 10.24 1.33
CA ILE A 38 -17.74 11.01 0.79
C ILE A 38 -18.15 12.13 1.77
N GLU A 39 -18.20 11.84 3.06
CA GLU A 39 -18.48 12.80 4.13
C GLU A 39 -17.39 13.87 4.21
N ALA A 40 -16.11 13.49 4.15
CA ALA A 40 -15.00 14.44 4.04
C ALA A 40 -15.12 15.34 2.79
N ALA A 41 -15.56 14.81 1.65
CA ALA A 41 -15.76 15.60 0.44
C ALA A 41 -16.93 16.59 0.60
N ASN A 42 -18.05 16.17 1.20
CA ASN A 42 -19.18 17.03 1.53
C ASN A 42 -18.79 18.14 2.51
N ASN A 43 -18.02 17.82 3.56
CA ASN A 43 -17.62 18.77 4.60
C ASN A 43 -16.53 19.76 4.15
N ILE A 44 -15.63 19.36 3.25
CA ILE A 44 -14.56 20.22 2.73
C ILE A 44 -15.02 21.04 1.52
N PHE A 45 -15.65 20.39 0.52
CA PHE A 45 -16.02 21.07 -0.72
C PHE A 45 -17.43 21.68 -0.66
N GLY A 46 -18.34 21.10 0.11
CA GLY A 46 -19.76 21.44 0.13
C GLY A 46 -20.57 20.59 -0.85
N PHE A 47 -21.74 20.13 -0.42
CA PHE A 47 -22.60 19.18 -1.17
C PHE A 47 -22.89 19.55 -2.63
N GLY A 48 -22.96 20.86 -2.96
CA GLY A 48 -23.20 21.33 -4.33
C GLY A 48 -21.93 21.52 -5.18
N SER A 49 -20.75 21.60 -4.56
CA SER A 49 -19.51 22.04 -5.23
C SER A 49 -18.51 20.91 -5.47
N TRP A 50 -18.93 19.65 -5.41
CA TRP A 50 -18.21 18.51 -5.97
C TRP A 50 -19.15 17.47 -6.59
N SER A 51 -18.64 16.67 -7.51
CA SER A 51 -19.35 15.50 -8.07
C SER A 51 -18.37 14.43 -8.53
N TYR A 52 -18.87 13.23 -8.83
CA TYR A 52 -18.07 12.20 -9.50
C TYR A 52 -18.87 11.46 -10.57
N ASN A 53 -18.15 10.95 -11.56
CA ASN A 53 -18.70 10.25 -12.73
C ASN A 53 -17.92 8.94 -12.94
N ILE A 54 -18.64 7.85 -13.20
CA ILE A 54 -18.04 6.58 -13.63
C ILE A 54 -17.76 6.70 -15.14
N VAL A 55 -16.49 6.85 -15.51
CA VAL A 55 -16.07 7.02 -16.91
C VAL A 55 -16.02 5.67 -17.64
N SER A 56 -15.67 4.60 -16.91
CA SER A 56 -15.79 3.23 -17.40
C SER A 56 -15.89 2.27 -16.23
N LEU A 57 -16.67 1.21 -16.39
CA LEU A 57 -16.70 0.05 -15.49
C LEU A 57 -16.67 -1.20 -16.37
N GLY A 58 -15.77 -2.14 -16.10
CA GLY A 58 -15.64 -3.36 -16.89
C GLY A 58 -15.05 -4.52 -16.10
N GLN A 59 -15.52 -5.72 -16.40
CA GLN A 59 -14.94 -6.97 -15.95
C GLN A 59 -13.56 -7.17 -16.58
N VAL A 60 -12.61 -7.69 -15.80
CA VAL A 60 -11.21 -7.92 -16.20
C VAL A 60 -10.90 -9.42 -16.22
N SER A 61 -11.41 -10.17 -15.24
CA SER A 61 -11.30 -11.62 -15.19
C SER A 61 -12.47 -12.23 -14.43
N GLN A 62 -12.72 -13.51 -14.69
CA GLN A 62 -13.68 -14.35 -13.98
C GLN A 62 -13.12 -15.76 -13.91
N GLU A 63 -13.13 -16.34 -12.71
CA GLU A 63 -12.64 -17.70 -12.43
C GLU A 63 -13.51 -18.35 -11.34
N THR A 64 -13.33 -19.65 -11.13
CA THR A 64 -13.95 -20.39 -10.02
C THR A 64 -12.83 -20.88 -9.10
N ASN A 65 -12.89 -20.55 -7.81
CA ASN A 65 -11.87 -20.97 -6.86
C ASN A 65 -12.14 -22.37 -6.27
N ASN A 66 -11.19 -22.89 -5.48
CA ASN A 66 -11.24 -24.23 -4.87
C ASN A 66 -12.50 -24.49 -4.02
N ASN A 67 -13.17 -23.43 -3.52
CA ASN A 67 -14.40 -23.52 -2.73
C ASN A 67 -15.67 -23.46 -3.59
N GLN A 68 -15.54 -23.56 -4.91
CA GLN A 68 -16.61 -23.43 -5.91
C GLN A 68 -17.32 -22.06 -5.92
N ASN A 69 -16.69 -21.03 -5.35
CA ASN A 69 -17.15 -19.65 -5.49
C ASN A 69 -16.67 -19.06 -6.82
N ALA A 70 -17.53 -18.30 -7.49
CA ALA A 70 -17.12 -17.39 -8.53
C ALA A 70 -16.26 -16.26 -7.94
N VAL A 71 -15.17 -15.94 -8.62
CA VAL A 71 -14.27 -14.81 -8.32
C VAL A 71 -14.25 -13.93 -9.56
N ILE A 72 -14.73 -12.68 -9.43
CA ILE A 72 -14.89 -11.75 -10.55
C ILE A 72 -14.20 -10.42 -10.23
N CYS A 73 -13.23 -10.05 -11.07
CA CYS A 73 -12.48 -8.82 -10.92
C CYS A 73 -13.01 -7.73 -11.85
N TYR A 74 -13.29 -6.55 -11.30
CA TYR A 74 -13.68 -5.36 -12.04
C TYR A 74 -12.60 -4.28 -11.97
N LYS A 75 -12.50 -3.51 -13.04
CA LYS A 75 -11.79 -2.23 -13.09
C LYS A 75 -12.81 -1.11 -13.33
N ALA A 76 -12.75 -0.09 -12.49
CA ALA A 76 -13.44 1.17 -12.71
C ALA A 76 -12.44 2.29 -13.05
N VAL A 77 -12.93 3.31 -13.74
CA VAL A 77 -12.28 4.62 -13.85
C VAL A 77 -13.30 5.64 -13.39
N VAL A 78 -12.96 6.41 -12.36
CA VAL A 78 -13.83 7.47 -11.82
C VAL A 78 -13.16 8.81 -12.03
N LYS A 79 -13.95 9.79 -12.47
CA LYS A 79 -13.58 11.20 -12.60
C LYS A 79 -14.30 12.00 -11.54
N VAL A 80 -13.56 12.75 -10.73
CA VAL A 80 -14.08 13.63 -9.68
C VAL A 80 -13.88 15.08 -10.13
N ASP A 81 -14.93 15.88 -10.08
CA ASP A 81 -14.91 17.30 -10.41
C ASP A 81 -15.21 18.12 -9.15
N VAL A 82 -14.39 19.14 -8.88
CA VAL A 82 -14.54 20.01 -7.70
C VAL A 82 -14.52 21.47 -8.12
N PHE A 83 -15.57 22.20 -7.73
CA PHE A 83 -15.84 23.56 -8.19
C PHE A 83 -15.34 24.61 -7.18
N SER A 84 -15.46 25.89 -7.51
CA SER A 84 -15.52 26.97 -6.52
C SER A 84 -16.98 27.22 -6.10
N LEU A 85 -17.19 27.95 -5.01
CA LEU A 85 -18.53 28.26 -4.48
C LEU A 85 -19.40 29.08 -5.46
N ASP A 86 -18.76 29.85 -6.34
CA ASP A 86 -19.36 30.60 -7.46
C ASP A 86 -19.48 29.78 -8.76
N HIS A 87 -19.06 28.50 -8.73
CA HIS A 87 -18.94 27.59 -9.86
C HIS A 87 -18.06 28.07 -11.05
N SER A 88 -17.32 29.18 -10.91
CA SER A 88 -16.51 29.74 -12.01
C SER A 88 -15.25 28.94 -12.35
N LYS A 89 -14.76 28.07 -11.45
CA LYS A 89 -13.50 27.32 -11.60
C LYS A 89 -13.64 25.86 -11.16
N CYS A 90 -13.50 24.93 -12.10
CA CYS A 90 -13.46 23.48 -11.84
C CYS A 90 -12.01 22.95 -11.73
N ILE A 91 -11.80 21.94 -10.89
CA ILE A 91 -10.59 21.11 -10.83
C ILE A 91 -11.03 19.65 -10.98
N THR A 92 -10.56 18.97 -12.03
CA THR A 92 -10.86 17.57 -12.30
C THR A 92 -9.70 16.67 -11.85
N ARG A 93 -10.02 15.52 -11.26
CA ARG A 93 -9.10 14.42 -10.91
C ARG A 93 -9.67 13.10 -11.41
N GLN A 94 -8.82 12.14 -11.76
CA GLN A 94 -9.23 10.84 -12.29
C GLN A 94 -8.22 9.77 -11.88
N ASP A 95 -8.69 8.62 -11.41
CA ASP A 95 -7.87 7.46 -11.09
C ASP A 95 -8.63 6.16 -11.45
N VAL A 96 -7.88 5.07 -11.59
CA VAL A 96 -8.39 3.71 -11.74
C VAL A 96 -8.68 3.15 -10.35
N GLY A 97 -9.67 2.26 -10.23
CA GLY A 97 -9.87 1.43 -9.05
C GLY A 97 -10.17 -0.01 -9.43
N PHE A 98 -9.90 -0.93 -8.51
CA PHE A 98 -10.14 -2.37 -8.68
C PHE A 98 -10.99 -2.94 -7.55
N GLY A 99 -11.82 -3.92 -7.88
CA GLY A 99 -12.67 -4.64 -6.94
C GLY A 99 -12.76 -6.12 -7.28
N THR A 100 -12.88 -6.97 -6.26
CA THR A 100 -12.95 -8.43 -6.43
C THR A 100 -14.15 -8.99 -5.67
N GLY A 101 -15.21 -9.34 -6.38
CA GLY A 101 -16.35 -10.04 -5.81
C GLY A 101 -16.07 -11.54 -5.72
N VAL A 102 -16.35 -12.14 -4.55
CA VAL A 102 -16.22 -13.59 -4.31
C VAL A 102 -17.51 -14.11 -3.70
N ALA A 103 -18.27 -14.91 -4.43
CA ALA A 103 -19.56 -15.44 -3.97
C ALA A 103 -19.94 -16.76 -4.65
N LYS A 104 -20.96 -17.44 -4.12
CA LYS A 104 -21.52 -18.64 -4.76
C LYS A 104 -22.38 -18.32 -5.98
N SER A 105 -23.13 -17.23 -5.96
CA SER A 105 -23.87 -16.77 -7.15
C SER A 105 -22.99 -15.84 -7.99
N LEU A 106 -23.19 -15.88 -9.31
CA LEU A 106 -22.56 -14.92 -10.21
C LEU A 106 -23.07 -13.50 -9.94
N ALA A 107 -24.35 -13.32 -9.62
CA ALA A 107 -24.95 -12.01 -9.38
C ALA A 107 -24.25 -11.27 -8.22
N ASP A 108 -24.08 -11.93 -7.07
CA ASP A 108 -23.40 -11.34 -5.92
C ASP A 108 -21.92 -11.08 -6.22
N ALA A 109 -21.25 -11.93 -7.01
CA ALA A 109 -19.85 -11.73 -7.39
C ALA A 109 -19.68 -10.53 -8.36
N HIS A 110 -20.57 -10.38 -9.35
CA HIS A 110 -20.59 -9.20 -10.21
C HIS A 110 -20.88 -7.94 -9.39
N GLU A 111 -21.88 -7.98 -8.51
CA GLU A 111 -22.32 -6.83 -7.72
C GLU A 111 -21.21 -6.33 -6.76
N ASN A 112 -20.61 -7.23 -5.98
CA ASN A 112 -19.56 -6.88 -5.04
C ASN A 112 -18.28 -6.38 -5.75
N GLY A 113 -17.89 -7.04 -6.85
CA GLY A 113 -16.72 -6.62 -7.64
C GLY A 113 -16.89 -5.23 -8.24
N ALA A 114 -18.06 -4.96 -8.83
CA ALA A 114 -18.40 -3.65 -9.39
C ALA A 114 -18.43 -2.55 -8.31
N LYS A 115 -19.08 -2.81 -7.16
CA LYS A 115 -19.18 -1.87 -6.03
C LYS A 115 -17.81 -1.54 -5.42
N GLU A 116 -16.94 -2.53 -5.18
CA GLU A 116 -15.58 -2.26 -4.65
C GLU A 116 -14.76 -1.45 -5.69
N ALA A 117 -14.82 -1.80 -6.98
CA ALA A 117 -14.02 -1.13 -8.01
C ALA A 117 -14.34 0.38 -8.14
N VAL A 118 -15.63 0.74 -8.18
CA VAL A 118 -16.06 2.15 -8.22
C VAL A 118 -15.67 2.89 -6.93
N THR A 119 -15.82 2.24 -5.78
CA THR A 119 -15.48 2.83 -4.47
C THR A 119 -13.97 3.07 -4.34
N ASP A 120 -13.13 2.13 -4.79
CA ASP A 120 -11.68 2.29 -4.81
C ASP A 120 -11.26 3.43 -5.75
N ALA A 121 -11.82 3.48 -6.97
CA ALA A 121 -11.53 4.52 -7.95
C ALA A 121 -11.89 5.93 -7.44
N LEU A 122 -13.04 6.06 -6.77
CA LEU A 122 -13.49 7.30 -6.13
C LEU A 122 -12.50 7.76 -5.03
N LYS A 123 -12.15 6.87 -4.09
CA LYS A 123 -11.21 7.19 -3.00
C LYS A 123 -9.83 7.55 -3.53
N ARG A 124 -9.33 6.80 -4.52
CA ARG A 124 -8.02 7.03 -5.15
C ARG A 124 -7.96 8.35 -5.92
N SER A 125 -9.06 8.75 -6.55
CA SER A 125 -9.22 10.07 -7.17
C SER A 125 -9.21 11.19 -6.12
N LEU A 126 -10.03 11.06 -5.07
CA LEU A 126 -10.17 12.07 -4.01
C LEU A 126 -8.87 12.29 -3.21
N ARG A 127 -8.08 11.23 -2.97
CA ARG A 127 -6.73 11.27 -2.37
C ARG A 127 -5.83 12.38 -2.95
N THR A 128 -5.96 12.68 -4.24
CA THR A 128 -5.13 13.68 -4.95
C THR A 128 -5.47 15.15 -4.66
N PHE A 129 -6.45 15.41 -3.78
CA PHE A 129 -6.77 16.75 -3.27
C PHE A 129 -6.14 17.07 -1.91
N GLY A 130 -5.85 16.08 -1.05
CA GLY A 130 -5.31 16.34 0.28
C GLY A 130 -5.27 15.15 1.23
N ASN A 131 -4.72 15.38 2.42
CA ASN A 131 -4.44 14.36 3.42
C ASN A 131 -5.69 13.71 4.01
N GLN A 132 -6.77 14.49 4.15
CA GLN A 132 -8.08 14.05 4.66
C GLN A 132 -8.78 12.99 3.78
N PHE A 133 -8.23 12.71 2.59
CA PHE A 133 -8.64 11.63 1.70
C PHE A 133 -7.63 10.46 1.67
N GLY A 134 -6.78 10.34 2.70
CA GLY A 134 -5.90 9.19 2.91
C GLY A 134 -4.55 9.27 2.20
N ASN A 135 -4.02 10.47 1.92
CA ASN A 135 -2.74 10.60 1.22
C ASN A 135 -1.54 10.16 2.09
N SER A 136 -1.51 10.48 3.39
CA SER A 136 -0.47 10.01 4.32
C SER A 136 -0.41 8.48 4.46
N LEU A 137 -1.49 7.76 4.17
CA LEU A 137 -1.53 6.28 4.25
C LEU A 137 -0.61 5.60 3.22
N TYR A 138 -0.07 6.34 2.25
CA TYR A 138 0.91 5.86 1.28
C TYR A 138 2.37 6.18 1.69
N ASP A 139 2.58 7.01 2.72
CA ASP A 139 3.89 7.36 3.24
C ASP A 139 4.40 6.28 4.21
N LYS A 140 5.34 5.47 3.74
CA LYS A 140 5.93 4.35 4.50
C LYS A 140 6.79 4.78 5.70
N SER A 141 7.14 6.06 5.83
CA SER A 141 7.77 6.57 7.06
C SER A 141 6.74 6.70 8.19
N ARG A 142 5.49 7.06 7.84
CA ARG A 142 4.35 7.19 8.75
C ARG A 142 3.68 5.84 8.99
N ASN A 143 4.37 4.95 9.68
CA ASN A 143 3.78 3.70 10.16
C ASN A 143 2.71 3.99 11.22
N TYR A 144 1.48 4.25 10.78
CA TYR A 144 0.30 4.44 11.61
C TYR A 144 -0.02 3.18 12.41
N VAL A 145 0.58 3.06 13.60
CA VAL A 145 0.17 2.13 14.64
C VAL A 145 -1.05 2.74 15.35
N PRO A 146 -2.23 2.09 15.33
CA PRO A 146 -3.39 2.58 16.09
C PRO A 146 -3.05 2.63 17.58
N GLN A 147 -3.21 3.80 18.22
CA GLN A 147 -2.77 4.03 19.60
C GLN A 147 -3.58 3.25 20.66
N ASN A 148 -4.72 2.66 20.28
CA ASN A 148 -5.63 1.91 21.17
C ASN A 148 -5.11 0.50 21.55
N ALA A 149 -3.80 0.35 21.74
CA ALA A 149 -3.13 -0.92 22.06
C ALA A 149 -2.12 -0.81 23.23
N GLN A 150 -2.10 0.32 23.96
CA GLN A 150 -1.17 0.54 25.07
C GLN A 150 -1.87 1.03 26.36
N GLN A 151 -2.75 0.19 26.91
CA GLN A 151 -3.13 0.30 28.32
C GLN A 151 -3.46 -1.08 28.93
N ASN A 152 -2.41 -1.88 29.17
CA ASN A 152 -2.20 -2.62 30.43
C ASN A 152 -0.91 -3.47 30.40
N ASN A 153 -0.45 -3.85 31.60
CA ASN A 153 0.58 -4.87 31.89
C ASN A 153 2.05 -4.56 31.52
N LEU A 154 2.73 -3.84 32.41
CA LEU A 154 4.16 -4.08 32.63
C LEU A 154 4.33 -5.46 33.28
N SER A 155 4.79 -6.48 32.54
CA SER A 155 5.34 -7.71 33.13
C SER A 155 6.22 -8.52 32.16
N LYS A 156 7.50 -8.67 32.56
CA LYS A 156 8.35 -9.87 32.40
C LYS A 156 8.25 -10.68 31.09
N ALA A 157 9.16 -10.35 30.16
CA ALA A 157 10.17 -11.23 29.54
C ALA A 157 9.87 -12.69 29.07
N THR A 158 10.71 -13.12 28.11
CA THR A 158 11.10 -14.51 27.75
C THR A 158 10.42 -15.15 26.52
N VAL A 159 11.12 -15.05 25.39
CA VAL A 159 11.40 -16.08 24.35
C VAL A 159 10.37 -17.21 24.09
N SER A 160 9.90 -17.31 22.83
CA SER A 160 9.86 -18.56 22.03
C SER A 160 9.53 -18.31 20.55
N LEU A 161 9.87 -19.25 19.66
CA LEU A 161 9.64 -19.21 18.20
C LEU A 161 8.64 -20.29 17.74
N HIS A 162 8.09 -20.12 16.52
CA HIS A 162 7.68 -21.08 15.45
C HIS A 162 6.51 -20.45 14.66
N LYS A 163 6.46 -20.23 13.32
CA LYS A 163 7.21 -20.62 12.10
C LYS A 163 6.68 -21.84 11.31
N GLN A 164 5.81 -21.58 10.32
CA GLN A 164 5.63 -22.26 9.00
C GLN A 164 4.60 -21.43 8.18
N GLU A 165 4.74 -21.01 6.90
CA GLU A 165 5.50 -21.39 5.67
C GLU A 165 4.84 -22.50 4.81
N GLN A 166 4.64 -22.36 3.48
CA GLN A 166 4.91 -21.25 2.52
C GLN A 166 4.17 -21.43 1.14
N LYS A 167 3.95 -20.31 0.39
CA LYS A 167 3.99 -20.18 -1.11
C LYS A 167 2.80 -20.64 -2.02
N PRO A 168 2.76 -20.38 -3.37
CA PRO A 168 3.82 -20.02 -4.36
C PRO A 168 3.62 -18.72 -5.23
N ASN A 169 4.70 -18.01 -5.63
CA ASN A 169 5.37 -17.92 -6.96
C ASN A 169 4.57 -17.21 -8.10
N PHE A 170 5.17 -16.51 -9.08
CA PHE A 170 6.59 -16.36 -9.50
C PHE A 170 7.09 -14.89 -9.29
N TYR A 171 7.75 -14.08 -10.15
CA TYR A 171 8.32 -14.18 -11.53
C TYR A 171 9.48 -13.15 -11.71
N THR A 172 10.08 -13.03 -12.91
CA THR A 172 11.44 -12.44 -13.11
C THR A 172 11.48 -11.14 -13.94
N ARG A 173 12.32 -10.17 -13.54
CA ARG A 173 13.03 -9.21 -14.43
C ARG A 173 14.41 -8.89 -13.85
N GLN A 174 15.41 -8.74 -14.71
CA GLN A 174 16.75 -8.26 -14.33
C GLN A 174 16.86 -6.76 -14.65
N ASN A 175 17.39 -5.99 -13.70
CA ASN A 175 17.98 -4.67 -13.90
C ASN A 175 19.34 -4.68 -13.18
N ASN A 176 20.40 -4.16 -13.81
CA ASN A 176 21.67 -3.94 -13.12
C ASN A 176 21.59 -2.59 -12.39
N LEU A 177 21.67 -2.60 -11.05
CA LEU A 177 21.88 -1.41 -10.23
C LEU A 177 23.39 -1.12 -10.11
N SER A 178 23.76 0.13 -9.82
CA SER A 178 25.15 0.45 -9.47
C SER A 178 25.45 0.08 -8.01
N GLN A 179 26.71 -0.20 -7.68
CA GLN A 179 27.09 -0.56 -6.30
C GLN A 179 26.69 0.51 -5.27
N THR A 180 26.70 1.79 -5.66
CA THR A 180 26.27 2.91 -4.83
C THR A 180 24.78 2.81 -4.47
N ASP A 181 23.92 2.47 -5.45
CA ASP A 181 22.48 2.31 -5.24
C ASP A 181 22.18 1.16 -4.27
N GLU A 182 22.94 0.06 -4.36
CA GLU A 182 22.78 -1.10 -3.48
C GLU A 182 23.08 -0.75 -2.03
N GLN A 183 24.17 0.01 -1.79
CA GLN A 183 24.57 0.42 -0.45
C GLN A 183 23.58 1.41 0.17
N THR A 184 23.14 2.42 -0.59
CA THR A 184 22.08 3.35 -0.13
C THR A 184 20.76 2.61 0.13
N THR A 185 20.40 1.62 -0.70
CA THR A 185 19.17 0.82 -0.50
C THR A 185 19.23 0.01 0.80
N LEU A 186 20.38 -0.57 1.16
CA LEU A 186 20.54 -1.32 2.40
C LEU A 186 20.58 -0.40 3.64
N GLN A 187 21.27 0.73 3.56
CA GLN A 187 21.29 1.74 4.64
C GLN A 187 19.89 2.29 4.93
N ASN A 188 19.09 2.58 3.90
CA ASN A 188 17.69 2.98 4.04
C ASN A 188 16.78 1.92 4.69
N LEU A 189 17.22 0.66 4.76
CA LEU A 189 16.54 -0.42 5.48
C LEU A 189 17.10 -0.62 6.91
N GLY A 190 18.01 0.24 7.38
CA GLY A 190 18.72 0.05 8.64
C GLY A 190 19.58 -1.21 8.63
N LEU A 191 20.32 -1.41 7.53
CA LEU A 191 21.29 -2.48 7.33
C LEU A 191 22.63 -1.91 6.90
N ASP A 192 23.69 -2.39 7.53
CA ASP A 192 25.07 -2.03 7.25
C ASP A 192 25.74 -3.09 6.36
N ILE A 193 26.80 -2.70 5.65
CA ILE A 193 27.61 -3.60 4.84
C ILE A 193 29.04 -3.60 5.37
N VAL A 194 29.59 -4.78 5.64
CA VAL A 194 30.95 -4.98 6.14
C VAL A 194 31.73 -5.83 5.14
N GLN A 195 32.81 -5.29 4.58
CA GLN A 195 33.68 -6.03 3.68
C GLN A 195 34.65 -6.93 4.47
N ARG A 196 34.68 -8.23 4.18
CA ARG A 196 35.66 -9.20 4.71
C ARG A 196 36.02 -10.25 3.67
N ASN A 197 37.30 -10.59 3.55
CA ASN A 197 37.82 -11.72 2.76
C ASN A 197 37.31 -11.80 1.30
N GLY A 198 37.12 -10.66 0.63
CA GLY A 198 36.58 -10.59 -0.74
C GLY A 198 35.05 -10.59 -0.86
N PHE A 199 34.32 -10.56 0.25
CA PHE A 199 32.87 -10.54 0.30
C PHE A 199 32.34 -9.28 0.99
N LEU A 200 31.20 -8.78 0.52
CA LEU A 200 30.32 -7.86 1.25
C LEU A 200 29.39 -8.69 2.14
N LEU A 201 29.36 -8.42 3.45
CA LEU A 201 28.47 -9.07 4.42
C LEU A 201 27.42 -8.07 4.91
N VAL A 202 26.15 -8.46 4.95
CA VAL A 202 25.06 -7.58 5.46
C VAL A 202 24.82 -7.82 6.95
N THR A 203 24.92 -6.76 7.73
CA THR A 203 24.71 -6.74 9.19
C THR A 203 23.60 -5.76 9.59
N GLY A 204 23.05 -5.89 10.79
CA GLY A 204 22.04 -4.96 11.32
C GLY A 204 20.93 -5.68 12.09
N LYS A 205 19.85 -4.95 12.43
CA LYS A 205 18.67 -5.53 13.08
C LYS A 205 17.71 -6.11 12.04
N ASP A 206 17.14 -7.26 12.37
CA ASP A 206 16.11 -7.97 11.58
C ASP A 206 16.50 -8.25 10.12
N VAL A 207 17.78 -8.52 9.85
CA VAL A 207 18.32 -8.77 8.50
C VAL A 207 17.50 -9.82 7.73
N PHE A 208 17.02 -10.87 8.42
CA PHE A 208 16.21 -11.94 7.80
C PHE A 208 14.77 -11.52 7.46
N SER A 209 14.20 -10.47 8.07
CA SER A 209 12.88 -9.95 7.63
C SER A 209 12.99 -9.20 6.29
N LYS A 210 14.17 -8.61 6.03
CA LYS A 210 14.54 -7.86 4.82
C LYS A 210 15.13 -8.75 3.70
N LYS A 211 15.16 -10.07 3.92
CA LYS A 211 15.81 -11.09 3.07
C LYS A 211 15.53 -10.97 1.57
N ASP A 212 14.31 -10.63 1.17
CA ASP A 212 13.91 -10.69 -0.24
C ASP A 212 14.38 -9.44 -1.00
N THR A 213 14.51 -8.28 -0.34
CA THR A 213 15.26 -7.14 -0.89
C THR A 213 16.75 -7.45 -0.98
N ILE A 214 17.35 -8.03 0.08
CA ILE A 214 18.77 -8.40 0.10
C ILE A 214 19.12 -9.38 -1.05
N LYS A 215 18.27 -10.38 -1.32
CA LYS A 215 18.38 -11.25 -2.52
C LYS A 215 18.30 -10.48 -3.83
N SER A 216 17.39 -9.50 -3.94
CA SER A 216 17.19 -8.71 -5.16
C SER A 216 18.43 -7.88 -5.52
N LEU A 217 19.19 -7.43 -4.51
CA LEU A 217 20.51 -6.79 -4.65
C LEU A 217 21.66 -7.79 -4.89
N GLY A 218 21.34 -9.04 -5.24
CA GLY A 218 22.32 -10.04 -5.66
C GLY A 218 23.09 -10.75 -4.55
N PHE A 219 22.78 -10.51 -3.27
CA PHE A 219 23.38 -11.25 -2.16
C PHE A 219 22.86 -12.71 -2.10
N ARG A 220 23.58 -13.57 -1.38
CA ARG A 220 23.26 -14.98 -1.09
C ARG A 220 23.27 -15.19 0.42
N TRP A 221 22.56 -16.22 0.87
CA TRP A 221 22.56 -16.62 2.29
C TRP A 221 23.53 -17.77 2.49
N ASP A 222 24.38 -17.67 3.48
CA ASP A 222 25.12 -18.81 4.03
C ASP A 222 24.34 -19.38 5.23
N ASN A 223 24.14 -20.70 5.24
CA ASN A 223 23.47 -21.39 6.33
C ASN A 223 24.38 -21.59 7.55
N ASP A 224 25.71 -21.67 7.34
CA ASP A 224 26.65 -22.06 8.37
C ASP A 224 27.04 -20.84 9.23
N SER A 225 27.47 -19.74 8.62
CA SER A 225 27.70 -18.46 9.30
C SER A 225 26.42 -17.65 9.57
N LYS A 226 25.27 -18.06 9.00
CA LYS A 226 23.95 -17.41 9.10
C LYS A 226 23.99 -15.93 8.71
N GLN A 227 24.66 -15.62 7.60
CA GLN A 227 24.87 -14.26 7.10
C GLN A 227 24.51 -14.13 5.62
N TRP A 228 24.18 -12.91 5.22
CA TRP A 228 24.03 -12.55 3.80
C TRP A 228 25.37 -12.07 3.26
N TYR A 229 25.86 -12.71 2.21
CA TYR A 229 27.13 -12.40 1.56
C TYR A 229 26.95 -12.12 0.06
N LYS A 230 27.82 -11.27 -0.51
CA LYS A 230 27.96 -11.08 -1.95
C LYS A 230 29.44 -11.05 -2.29
N ALA A 231 29.85 -11.86 -3.26
CA ALA A 231 31.22 -11.82 -3.75
C ALA A 231 31.50 -10.46 -4.40
N ILE A 232 32.61 -9.83 -4.04
CA ILE A 232 33.12 -8.67 -4.76
C ILE A 232 33.84 -9.24 -5.97
N SER A 233 33.25 -9.07 -7.16
CA SER A 233 33.97 -9.36 -8.40
C SER A 233 35.26 -8.53 -8.41
N PRO A 234 36.45 -9.14 -8.56
CA PRO A 234 37.62 -8.36 -8.91
C PRO A 234 37.31 -7.69 -10.25
N ASN A 235 37.49 -6.36 -10.33
CA ASN A 235 37.20 -5.64 -11.56
C ASN A 235 38.09 -6.20 -12.69
N VAL A 236 37.45 -6.56 -13.80
CA VAL A 236 38.14 -6.60 -15.09
C VAL A 236 38.53 -5.16 -15.40
N ALA A 237 39.83 -4.95 -15.65
CA ALA A 237 40.40 -3.67 -16.08
C ALA A 237 40.26 -3.49 -17.59
#